data_AF-A0A1V4M6D8-F1
#
_entry.id   AF-A0A1V4M6D8-F1
#
_cell.length_a   1.000
_cell.length_b   1.000
_cell.length_c   1.000
_cell.angle_alpha   90.00
_cell.angle_beta   90.00
_cell.angle_gamma   90.00
#
_symmetry.space_group_name_H-M   'P 1'
#
loop_
_entity.id
_entity.type
_entity.pdbx_description
1 polymer ?
#
loop_
_entity_poly.entity_id
_entity_poly.type
_entity_poly.pdbx_seq_one_letter_code
_entity_poly.pdbx_strand_id
1 'polypeptide(L)'
;MRDDFSTGTKVLLARRVGFACSNPECRKPTSGPQADPTGSVNLGVAAHISAASPSGPRYEEDLSPEQRADSSNGIWLCQTCAKLIDNDPIRFSRVILEGWKRAAERAAAVALTQGRNVSNALQPGHSKIELLMPALLEEMREDLRNNPTTREFVVLERGWVYNSHGPYLAYYFDDHEDLKGKLDILVNLGMIKEITYNNVRRFRLQEKLVDYLTAI
;
A
#
# COMPACT_ATOMS: atom_id res chain seq x y z
N MET A 1 -34.94 -1.51 14.75
CA MET A 1 -34.28 -0.19 14.79
C MET A 1 -32.80 -0.41 14.49
N ARG A 2 -32.15 0.49 13.75
CA ARG A 2 -30.75 0.35 13.32
C ARG A 2 -29.94 1.45 13.99
N ASP A 3 -28.86 1.09 14.67
CA ASP A 3 -28.01 2.01 15.43
C ASP A 3 -27.01 2.71 14.49
N ASP A 4 -27.55 3.56 13.62
CA ASP A 4 -26.77 4.24 12.58
C ASP A 4 -25.88 5.37 13.14
N PHE A 5 -24.71 5.54 12.52
CA PHE A 5 -23.81 6.63 12.85
C PHE A 5 -24.46 8.01 12.62
N SER A 6 -24.28 8.91 13.59
CA SER A 6 -24.62 10.33 13.40
C SER A 6 -23.81 10.95 12.26
N THR A 7 -24.28 12.07 11.69
CA THR A 7 -23.52 12.83 10.69
C THR A 7 -22.15 13.25 11.22
N GLY A 8 -22.06 13.65 12.50
CA GLY A 8 -20.80 14.00 13.15
C GLY A 8 -19.82 12.83 13.20
N THR A 9 -20.31 11.64 13.56
CA THR A 9 -19.50 10.41 13.59
C THR A 9 -18.98 10.04 12.20
N LYS A 10 -19.82 10.14 11.16
CA LYS A 10 -19.42 9.88 9.76
C LYS A 10 -18.31 10.82 9.31
N VAL A 11 -18.45 12.12 9.58
CA VAL A 11 -17.45 13.13 9.23
C VAL A 11 -16.15 12.90 10.00
N LEU A 12 -16.24 12.55 11.29
CA LEU A 12 -15.07 12.23 12.12
C LEU A 12 -14.29 11.05 11.52
N LEU A 13 -14.96 9.95 11.21
CA LEU A 13 -14.33 8.76 10.61
C LEU A 13 -13.64 9.09 9.29
N ALA A 14 -14.27 9.88 8.42
CA ALA A 14 -13.67 10.31 7.16
C ALA A 14 -12.41 11.16 7.36
N ARG A 15 -12.47 12.13 8.29
CA ARG A 15 -11.35 13.03 8.59
C ARG A 15 -10.15 12.30 9.20
N ARG A 16 -10.38 11.34 10.09
CA ARG A 16 -9.33 10.55 10.75
C ARG A 16 -8.42 9.79 9.78
N VAL A 17 -8.92 9.49 8.58
CA VAL A 17 -8.15 8.81 7.52
C VAL A 17 -7.90 9.71 6.31
N GLY A 18 -8.10 11.03 6.43
CA GLY A 18 -7.86 11.99 5.37
C GLY A 18 -8.72 11.78 4.12
N PHE A 19 -9.96 11.31 4.30
CA PHE A 19 -10.89 10.92 3.23
C PHE A 19 -10.35 9.84 2.28
N ALA A 20 -9.51 8.91 2.78
CA ALA A 20 -9.02 7.77 2.04
C ALA A 20 -9.69 6.47 2.51
N CYS A 21 -9.94 5.53 1.59
CA CYS A 21 -10.47 4.20 1.94
C CYS A 21 -9.55 3.48 2.93
N SER A 22 -10.07 2.92 4.01
CA SER A 22 -9.25 2.23 5.03
C SER A 22 -8.76 0.84 4.62
N ASN A 23 -9.27 0.27 3.52
CA ASN A 23 -8.72 -0.98 2.96
C ASN A 23 -7.27 -0.76 2.49
N PRO A 24 -6.27 -1.49 3.03
CA PRO A 24 -4.85 -1.35 2.70
C PRO A 24 -4.54 -1.47 1.21
N GLU A 25 -5.25 -2.34 0.49
CA GLU A 25 -5.05 -2.58 -0.95
C GLU A 25 -5.77 -1.55 -1.83
N CYS A 26 -6.66 -0.73 -1.26
CA CYS A 26 -7.46 0.23 -2.01
C CYS A 26 -6.95 1.66 -1.84
N ARG A 27 -6.95 2.18 -0.60
CA ARG A 27 -6.52 3.54 -0.19
C ARG A 27 -7.00 4.74 -1.04
N LYS A 28 -7.92 4.53 -1.99
CA LYS A 28 -8.35 5.58 -2.92
C LYS A 28 -8.99 6.76 -2.19
N PRO A 29 -8.83 7.99 -2.70
CA PRO A 29 -9.61 9.14 -2.24
C PRO A 29 -11.10 8.84 -2.38
N THR A 30 -11.87 9.25 -1.37
CA THR A 30 -13.32 9.07 -1.35
C THR A 30 -14.06 10.40 -1.44
N SER A 31 -13.35 11.51 -1.53
CA SER A 31 -13.94 12.85 -1.68
C SER A 31 -13.18 13.61 -2.76
N GLY A 32 -13.89 14.39 -3.57
CA GLY A 32 -13.31 15.19 -4.64
C GLY A 32 -14.24 16.30 -5.13
N PRO A 33 -13.78 17.15 -6.05
CA PRO A 33 -14.58 18.22 -6.60
C PRO A 33 -15.77 17.68 -7.41
N GLN A 34 -16.86 18.43 -7.43
CA GLN A 34 -17.98 18.25 -8.35
C GLN A 34 -17.90 19.32 -9.46
N ALA A 35 -18.63 19.11 -10.56
CA ALA A 35 -18.75 20.13 -11.62
C ALA A 35 -19.39 21.43 -11.11
N ASP A 36 -20.33 21.32 -10.16
CA ASP A 36 -20.82 22.46 -9.39
C ASP A 36 -19.71 22.90 -8.40
N PRO A 37 -19.23 24.15 -8.47
CA PRO A 37 -18.17 24.65 -7.59
C PRO A 37 -18.57 24.74 -6.11
N THR A 38 -19.87 24.67 -5.80
CA THR A 38 -20.37 24.62 -4.42
C THR A 38 -20.47 23.20 -3.86
N GLY A 39 -20.31 22.18 -4.72
CA GLY A 39 -20.51 20.78 -4.42
C GLY A 39 -19.23 19.98 -4.25
N SER A 40 -19.39 18.75 -3.78
CA SER A 40 -18.32 17.75 -3.72
C SER A 40 -18.88 16.36 -4.00
N VAL A 41 -18.06 15.52 -4.63
CA VAL A 41 -18.37 14.11 -4.82
C VAL A 41 -17.92 13.35 -3.58
N ASN A 42 -18.81 12.51 -3.02
CA ASN A 42 -18.49 11.60 -1.94
C ASN A 42 -18.74 10.14 -2.36
N LEU A 43 -17.67 9.34 -2.38
CA LEU A 43 -17.66 7.91 -2.67
C LEU A 43 -17.42 7.06 -1.41
N GLY A 44 -17.32 7.70 -0.26
CA GLY A 44 -17.01 7.08 1.03
C GLY A 44 -18.24 6.91 1.91
N VAL A 45 -18.19 5.89 2.75
CA VAL A 45 -19.22 5.55 3.73
C VAL A 45 -18.56 5.14 5.05
N ALA A 46 -19.23 5.46 6.15
CA ALA A 46 -18.89 4.88 7.45
C ALA A 46 -19.55 3.51 7.54
N ALA A 47 -18.73 2.46 7.55
CA ALA A 47 -19.17 1.09 7.73
C ALA A 47 -19.00 0.68 9.20
N HIS A 48 -19.93 -0.14 9.69
CA HIS A 48 -19.87 -0.72 11.02
C HIS A 48 -18.90 -1.92 11.03
N ILE A 49 -18.00 -1.96 12.00
CA ILE A 49 -17.13 -3.11 12.24
C ILE A 49 -17.96 -4.26 12.83
N SER A 50 -18.68 -4.01 13.93
CA SER A 50 -19.77 -4.84 14.45
C SER A 50 -21.11 -4.22 14.08
N ALA A 51 -22.03 -5.01 13.51
CA ALA A 51 -23.25 -4.51 12.88
C ALA A 51 -24.13 -3.63 13.80
N ALA A 52 -24.81 -2.67 13.16
CA ALA A 52 -25.79 -1.78 13.79
C ALA A 52 -27.11 -2.45 14.20
N SER A 53 -27.28 -3.74 13.93
CA SER A 53 -28.51 -4.49 14.16
C SER A 53 -28.26 -6.00 14.22
N PRO A 54 -29.08 -6.79 14.95
CA PRO A 54 -28.87 -8.23 15.13
C PRO A 54 -28.71 -9.07 13.86
N SER A 55 -29.40 -8.70 12.77
CA SER A 55 -29.34 -9.43 11.51
C SER A 55 -28.14 -9.05 10.62
N GLY A 56 -27.25 -8.18 11.10
CA GLY A 56 -26.12 -7.69 10.32
C GLY A 56 -24.84 -8.51 10.51
N PRO A 57 -23.85 -8.32 9.64
CA PRO A 57 -22.58 -9.05 9.72
C PRO A 57 -21.80 -8.71 10.99
N ARG A 58 -21.22 -9.72 11.63
CA ARG A 58 -20.37 -9.57 12.84
C ARG A 58 -21.10 -8.88 14.00
N TYR A 59 -22.42 -9.04 14.13
CA TYR A 59 -23.17 -8.45 15.23
C TYR A 59 -22.68 -8.98 16.59
N GLU A 60 -22.56 -8.07 17.56
CA GLU A 60 -22.24 -8.37 18.95
C GLU A 60 -23.40 -7.91 19.86
N GLU A 61 -23.94 -8.86 20.63
CA GLU A 61 -25.10 -8.67 21.50
C GLU A 61 -24.79 -7.83 22.75
N ASP A 62 -23.54 -7.87 23.21
CA ASP A 62 -23.05 -7.17 24.40
C ASP A 62 -22.81 -5.67 24.18
N LEU A 63 -22.74 -5.22 22.93
CA LEU A 63 -22.64 -3.80 22.61
C LEU A 63 -23.96 -3.07 22.89
N SER A 64 -23.88 -1.94 23.59
CA SER A 64 -25.01 -1.01 23.71
C SER A 64 -25.29 -0.31 22.37
N PRO A 65 -26.50 0.25 22.17
CA PRO A 65 -26.79 1.08 21.00
C PRO A 65 -25.80 2.24 20.82
N GLU A 66 -25.37 2.87 21.91
CA GLU A 66 -24.38 3.95 21.91
C GLU A 66 -23.02 3.45 21.45
N GLN A 67 -22.59 2.27 21.93
CA GLN A 67 -21.32 1.65 21.50
C GLN A 67 -21.37 1.23 20.03
N ARG A 68 -22.52 0.73 19.54
CA ARG A 68 -22.69 0.39 18.12
C ARG A 68 -22.61 1.61 17.21
N ALA A 69 -23.14 2.75 17.67
CA ALA A 69 -23.10 4.02 16.95
C ALA A 69 -21.84 4.88 17.24
N ASP A 70 -20.91 4.41 18.07
CA ASP A 70 -19.70 5.15 18.38
C ASP A 70 -18.66 5.05 17.26
N SER A 71 -17.84 6.11 17.15
CA SER A 71 -16.75 6.15 16.17
C SER A 71 -15.75 5.00 16.34
N SER A 72 -15.57 4.43 17.53
CA SER A 72 -14.70 3.27 17.77
C SER A 72 -15.15 2.03 16.99
N ASN A 73 -16.45 1.82 16.82
CA ASN A 73 -17.05 0.74 16.04
C ASN A 73 -17.17 1.04 14.53
N GLY A 74 -16.74 2.23 14.08
CA GLY A 74 -16.80 2.63 12.68
C GLY A 74 -15.48 2.51 11.93
N ILE A 75 -15.54 2.23 10.63
CA ILE A 75 -14.40 2.31 9.69
C ILE A 75 -14.83 3.07 8.43
N TRP A 76 -13.97 3.96 7.92
CA TRP A 76 -14.25 4.69 6.69
C TRP A 76 -13.79 3.91 5.45
N LEU A 77 -14.70 3.59 4.53
CA LEU A 77 -14.43 2.81 3.33
C LEU A 77 -15.08 3.45 2.10
N CYS A 78 -14.58 3.14 0.91
CA CYS A 78 -15.35 3.42 -0.30
C CYS A 78 -16.57 2.49 -0.39
N GLN A 79 -17.61 2.89 -1.12
CA GLN A 79 -18.83 2.09 -1.29
C GLN A 79 -18.56 0.64 -1.74
N THR A 80 -17.61 0.43 -2.65
CA THR A 80 -17.21 -0.90 -3.13
C THR A 80 -16.62 -1.76 -2.01
N CYS A 81 -15.67 -1.22 -1.23
CA CYS A 81 -15.03 -1.95 -0.15
C CYS A 81 -15.99 -2.18 1.02
N ALA A 82 -16.88 -1.24 1.31
CA ALA A 82 -17.92 -1.43 2.32
C ALA A 82 -18.83 -2.62 1.96
N LYS A 83 -19.29 -2.69 0.71
CA LYS A 83 -20.10 -3.83 0.23
C LYS A 83 -19.31 -5.15 0.26
N LEU A 84 -18.01 -5.12 -0.07
CA LEU A 84 -17.14 -6.29 -0.03
C LEU A 84 -17.05 -6.90 1.38
N ILE A 85 -16.79 -6.06 2.41
CA ILE A 85 -16.62 -6.56 3.78
C ILE A 85 -17.91 -7.10 4.39
N ASP A 86 -19.06 -6.60 3.97
CA ASP A 86 -20.36 -7.05 4.46
C ASP A 86 -20.82 -8.35 3.79
N ASN A 87 -20.42 -8.58 2.53
CA ASN A 87 -20.74 -9.81 1.80
C ASN A 87 -19.87 -11.02 2.20
N ASP A 88 -18.70 -10.79 2.80
CA ASP A 88 -17.79 -11.85 3.23
C ASP A 88 -17.29 -11.62 4.68
N PRO A 89 -18.18 -11.75 5.67
CA PRO A 89 -17.85 -11.44 7.07
C PRO A 89 -16.87 -12.45 7.70
N ILE A 90 -16.72 -13.64 7.11
CA ILE A 90 -15.76 -14.65 7.56
C ILE A 90 -14.34 -14.20 7.18
N ARG A 91 -14.13 -13.80 5.91
CA ARG A 91 -12.83 -13.27 5.46
C ARG A 91 -12.51 -11.93 6.08
N PHE A 92 -13.51 -11.06 6.26
CA PHE A 92 -13.35 -9.72 6.81
C PHE A 92 -13.90 -9.68 8.24
N SER A 93 -13.22 -10.41 9.13
CA SER A 93 -13.55 -10.48 10.55
C SER A 93 -13.33 -9.13 11.26
N ARG A 94 -13.93 -8.97 12.45
CA ARG A 94 -13.76 -7.79 13.30
C ARG A 94 -12.29 -7.43 13.52
N VAL A 95 -11.45 -8.42 13.85
CA VAL A 95 -10.01 -8.25 14.09
C VAL A 95 -9.31 -7.65 12.88
N ILE A 96 -9.65 -8.11 11.67
CA ILE A 96 -9.09 -7.59 10.42
C ILE A 96 -9.50 -6.13 10.20
N LEU A 97 -10.79 -5.81 10.38
CA LEU A 97 -11.30 -4.45 10.18
C LEU A 97 -10.74 -3.45 11.21
N GLU A 98 -10.57 -3.86 12.46
CA GLU A 98 -9.87 -3.07 13.48
C GLU A 98 -8.39 -2.86 13.13
N GLY A 99 -7.74 -3.87 12.52
CA GLY A 99 -6.41 -3.75 11.94
C GLY A 99 -6.35 -2.70 10.83
N TRP A 100 -7.27 -2.77 9.87
CA TRP A 100 -7.39 -1.83 8.75
C TRP A 100 -7.61 -0.39 9.22
N LYS A 101 -8.53 -0.20 10.17
CA LYS A 101 -8.78 1.12 10.78
C LYS A 101 -7.50 1.70 11.39
N ARG A 102 -6.82 0.95 12.26
CA ARG A 102 -5.58 1.41 12.92
C ARG A 102 -4.48 1.73 11.90
N ALA A 103 -4.31 0.89 10.88
CA ALA A 103 -3.34 1.12 9.82
C ALA A 103 -3.66 2.38 9.00
N ALA A 104 -4.93 2.59 8.64
CA ALA A 104 -5.37 3.75 7.88
C ALA A 104 -5.19 5.07 8.65
N GLU A 105 -5.48 5.07 9.94
CA GLU A 105 -5.28 6.24 10.82
C GLU A 105 -3.79 6.53 11.03
N ARG A 106 -2.94 5.52 11.24
CA ARG A 106 -1.49 5.70 11.27
C ARG A 106 -0.96 6.28 9.96
N ALA A 107 -1.38 5.74 8.83
CA ALA A 107 -0.97 6.24 7.51
C ALA A 107 -1.40 7.70 7.29
N ALA A 108 -2.60 8.07 7.76
CA ALA A 108 -3.04 9.46 7.72
C ALA A 108 -2.22 10.38 8.64
N ALA A 109 -1.86 9.93 9.84
CA ALA A 109 -1.01 10.67 10.76
C ALA A 109 0.40 10.91 10.19
N VAL A 110 1.01 9.88 9.59
CA VAL A 110 2.31 9.99 8.92
C VAL A 110 2.26 10.97 7.73
N ALA A 111 1.17 10.93 6.95
CA ALA A 111 0.99 11.83 5.81
C ALA A 111 0.88 13.33 6.19
N LEU A 112 0.57 13.64 7.46
CA LEU A 112 0.57 15.02 7.95
C LEU A 112 1.98 15.58 8.19
N THR A 113 2.94 14.73 8.57
CA THR A 113 4.29 15.16 8.94
C THR A 113 5.29 15.02 7.80
N GLN A 114 5.08 14.08 6.88
CA GLN A 114 6.01 13.80 5.79
C GLN A 114 5.69 14.58 4.49
N GLY A 115 4.62 15.39 4.49
CA GLY A 115 4.02 15.91 3.27
C GLY A 115 3.42 14.76 2.44
N ARG A 116 2.29 14.99 1.76
CA ARG A 116 1.85 14.03 0.73
C ARG A 116 2.84 14.11 -0.43
N ASN A 117 3.94 13.39 -0.34
CA ASN A 117 4.64 12.95 -1.55
C ASN A 117 3.68 11.97 -2.21
N VAL A 118 2.93 12.45 -3.20
CA VAL A 118 1.90 11.71 -3.96
C VAL A 118 2.51 10.53 -4.74
N SER A 119 3.81 10.24 -4.55
CA SER A 119 4.59 9.41 -5.46
C SER A 119 4.94 8.01 -4.96
N ASN A 120 5.35 7.78 -3.70
CA ASN A 120 6.26 6.63 -3.46
C ASN A 120 5.86 5.50 -2.51
N ALA A 121 4.89 5.65 -1.60
CA ALA A 121 4.63 4.57 -0.62
C ALA A 121 3.48 3.60 -0.98
N LEU A 122 2.64 3.91 -1.98
CA LEU A 122 1.39 3.18 -2.24
C LEU A 122 1.16 2.88 -3.73
N GLN A 123 2.21 2.56 -4.49
CA GLN A 123 2.00 2.03 -5.84
C GLN A 123 1.60 0.55 -5.75
N PRO A 124 0.55 0.09 -6.47
CA PRO A 124 0.09 -1.31 -6.47
C PRO A 124 1.17 -2.35 -6.80
N GLY A 125 2.33 -1.93 -7.30
CA GLY A 125 3.49 -2.78 -7.55
C GLY A 125 4.38 -3.04 -6.34
N HIS A 126 4.43 -2.15 -5.34
CA HIS A 126 5.38 -2.24 -4.22
C HIS A 126 5.06 -3.41 -3.28
N SER A 127 3.80 -3.55 -2.85
CA SER A 127 3.36 -4.71 -2.04
C SER A 127 3.60 -6.04 -2.75
N LYS A 128 3.46 -6.07 -4.09
CA LYS A 128 3.71 -7.26 -4.90
C LYS A 128 5.19 -7.64 -4.91
N ILE A 129 6.10 -6.68 -5.09
CA ILE A 129 7.53 -6.98 -5.11
C ILE A 129 8.06 -7.35 -3.71
N GLU A 130 7.54 -6.73 -2.64
CA GLU A 130 7.90 -7.13 -1.27
C GLU A 130 7.53 -8.57 -0.94
N LEU A 131 6.35 -9.02 -1.41
CA LEU A 131 5.94 -10.41 -1.21
C LEU A 131 6.81 -11.40 -2.03
N LEU A 132 7.19 -11.02 -3.25
CA LEU A 132 7.83 -11.93 -4.21
C LEU A 132 9.36 -11.98 -4.09
N MET A 133 10.00 -10.90 -3.66
CA MET A 133 11.46 -10.78 -3.68
C MET A 133 12.02 -9.97 -2.49
N PRO A 134 11.63 -10.26 -1.24
CA PRO A 134 12.03 -9.46 -0.08
C PRO A 134 13.56 -9.41 0.12
N ALA A 135 14.25 -10.55 -0.04
CA ALA A 135 15.70 -10.63 0.12
C ALA A 135 16.46 -9.80 -0.93
N LEU A 136 15.99 -9.78 -2.18
CA LEU A 136 16.58 -8.98 -3.25
C LEU A 136 16.40 -7.50 -2.98
N LEU A 137 15.20 -7.08 -2.57
CA LEU A 137 14.95 -5.68 -2.24
C LEU A 137 15.78 -5.23 -1.05
N GLU A 138 15.98 -6.08 -0.04
CA GLU A 138 16.82 -5.76 1.11
C GLU A 138 18.29 -5.57 0.72
N GLU A 139 18.84 -6.42 -0.16
CA GLU A 139 20.17 -6.21 -0.70
C GLU A 139 20.24 -4.89 -1.51
N MET A 140 19.25 -4.62 -2.36
CA MET A 140 19.18 -3.37 -3.10
C MET A 140 19.13 -2.12 -2.19
N ARG A 141 18.47 -2.22 -1.02
CA ARG A 141 18.45 -1.13 -0.02
C ARG A 141 19.84 -0.87 0.55
N GLU A 142 20.54 -1.92 0.95
CA GLU A 142 21.88 -1.81 1.52
C GLU A 142 22.86 -1.26 0.47
N ASP A 143 22.77 -1.73 -0.77
CA ASP A 143 23.56 -1.24 -1.88
C ASP A 143 23.35 0.24 -2.16
N LEU A 144 22.10 0.71 -2.18
CA LEU A 144 21.76 2.12 -2.37
C LEU A 144 22.15 2.98 -1.16
N ARG A 145 22.12 2.43 0.06
CA ARG A 145 22.63 3.11 1.25
C ARG A 145 24.13 3.39 1.13
N ASN A 146 24.88 2.42 0.60
CA ASN A 146 26.33 2.53 0.41
C ASN A 146 26.70 3.30 -0.88
N ASN A 147 25.82 3.32 -1.88
CA ASN A 147 26.04 3.93 -3.19
C ASN A 147 24.82 4.77 -3.64
N PRO A 148 24.51 5.89 -2.96
CA PRO A 148 23.24 6.62 -3.11
C PRO A 148 23.03 7.22 -4.50
N THR A 149 24.08 7.34 -5.31
CA THR A 149 23.98 7.90 -6.66
C THR A 149 24.02 6.85 -7.78
N THR A 150 24.22 5.57 -7.47
CA THR A 150 24.37 4.51 -8.47
C THR A 150 23.01 4.01 -8.96
N ARG A 151 22.80 4.02 -10.28
CA ARG A 151 21.53 3.60 -10.90
C ARG A 151 21.66 2.36 -11.77
N GLU A 152 22.88 1.94 -12.10
CA GLU A 152 23.12 0.81 -12.97
C GLU A 152 23.61 -0.39 -12.19
N PHE A 153 23.11 -1.55 -12.58
CA PHE A 153 23.57 -2.82 -12.06
C PHE A 153 23.71 -3.86 -13.16
N VAL A 154 24.59 -4.81 -12.93
CA VAL A 154 24.74 -6.01 -13.77
C VAL A 154 24.30 -7.24 -13.00
N VAL A 155 23.96 -8.28 -13.76
CA VAL A 155 23.62 -9.59 -13.20
C VAL A 155 24.66 -10.59 -13.65
N LEU A 156 25.28 -11.27 -12.69
CA LEU A 156 26.43 -12.14 -12.91
C LEU A 156 26.22 -13.52 -12.30
N GLU A 157 27.10 -14.46 -12.67
CA GLU A 157 27.31 -15.72 -11.94
C GLU A 157 28.61 -15.59 -11.15
N ARG A 158 28.69 -16.14 -9.93
CA ARG A 158 29.88 -15.98 -9.05
C ARG A 158 31.18 -16.55 -9.64
N GLY A 159 31.11 -17.35 -10.69
CA GLY A 159 32.26 -17.88 -11.43
C GLY A 159 32.80 -16.96 -12.55
N TRP A 160 32.15 -15.84 -12.84
CA TRP A 160 32.50 -14.98 -13.97
C TRP A 160 33.36 -13.80 -13.53
N VAL A 161 34.44 -13.54 -14.28
CA VAL A 161 35.25 -12.33 -14.10
C VAL A 161 34.65 -11.20 -14.94
N TYR A 162 34.15 -10.17 -14.26
CA TYR A 162 33.56 -9.00 -14.92
C TYR A 162 34.44 -7.76 -14.74
N ASN A 163 35.10 -7.34 -15.83
CA ASN A 163 35.91 -6.13 -15.84
C ASN A 163 35.04 -4.91 -16.17
N SER A 164 34.70 -4.13 -15.13
CA SER A 164 33.94 -2.87 -15.26
C SER A 164 34.85 -1.65 -15.29
N HIS A 165 34.45 -0.63 -16.05
CA HIS A 165 34.97 0.73 -15.92
C HIS A 165 33.99 1.56 -15.08
N GLY A 166 34.25 1.65 -13.77
CA GLY A 166 33.48 2.47 -12.81
C GLY A 166 32.68 1.64 -11.78
N PRO A 167 32.14 2.31 -10.73
CA PRO A 167 31.35 1.64 -9.70
C PRO A 167 30.03 1.16 -10.30
N TYR A 168 29.66 -0.08 -9.98
CA TYR A 168 28.43 -0.72 -10.41
C TYR A 168 27.89 -1.57 -9.27
N LEU A 169 26.56 -1.70 -9.19
CA LEU A 169 25.96 -2.71 -8.33
C LEU A 169 25.94 -4.05 -9.08
N ALA A 170 26.07 -5.15 -8.35
CA ALA A 170 26.13 -6.48 -8.94
C ALA A 170 25.27 -7.43 -8.13
N TYR A 171 24.31 -8.07 -8.79
CA TYR A 171 23.48 -9.11 -8.19
C TYR A 171 23.79 -10.45 -8.86
N TYR A 172 23.82 -11.52 -8.08
CA TYR A 172 24.28 -12.82 -8.57
C TYR A 172 23.12 -13.82 -8.67
N PHE A 173 23.08 -14.59 -9.76
CA PHE A 173 22.10 -15.69 -9.91
C PHE A 173 22.18 -16.71 -8.78
N ASP A 174 23.38 -16.88 -8.21
CA ASP A 174 23.64 -17.80 -7.11
C ASP A 174 23.01 -17.35 -5.77
N ASP A 175 22.80 -16.04 -5.59
CA ASP A 175 22.36 -15.46 -4.31
C ASP A 175 20.83 -15.35 -4.20
N HIS A 176 20.12 -15.42 -5.34
CA HIS A 176 18.66 -15.25 -5.40
C HIS A 176 18.00 -16.32 -6.25
N GLU A 177 17.12 -17.11 -5.63
CA GLU A 177 16.24 -18.03 -6.36
C GLU A 177 15.44 -17.28 -7.44
N ASP A 178 15.43 -17.81 -8.66
CA ASP A 178 14.77 -17.22 -9.84
C ASP A 178 15.00 -15.70 -10.00
N LEU A 179 16.26 -15.26 -9.85
CA LEU A 179 16.62 -13.85 -10.07
C LEU A 179 16.15 -13.34 -11.44
N LYS A 180 16.17 -14.20 -12.47
CA LYS A 180 15.67 -13.86 -13.79
C LYS A 180 14.20 -13.48 -13.77
N GLY A 181 13.32 -14.33 -13.24
CA GLY A 181 11.89 -14.05 -13.16
C GLY A 181 11.57 -12.82 -12.29
N LYS A 182 12.30 -12.64 -11.19
CA LYS A 182 12.19 -11.45 -10.33
C LYS A 182 12.50 -10.16 -11.09
N LEU A 183 13.60 -10.13 -11.85
CA LEU A 183 13.97 -8.97 -12.66
C LEU A 183 12.97 -8.71 -13.79
N ASP A 184 12.45 -9.75 -14.43
CA ASP A 184 11.43 -9.61 -15.48
C ASP A 184 10.14 -8.98 -14.92
N ILE A 185 9.76 -9.31 -13.68
CA ILE A 185 8.65 -8.63 -12.97
C ILE A 185 8.96 -7.15 -12.74
N LEU A 186 10.17 -6.82 -12.27
CA LEU A 186 10.58 -5.43 -12.06
C LEU A 186 10.58 -4.63 -13.37
N VAL A 187 11.01 -5.23 -14.48
CA VAL A 187 10.92 -4.63 -15.83
C VAL A 187 9.47 -4.37 -16.21
N ASN A 188 8.59 -5.37 -16.06
CA ASN A 188 7.17 -5.25 -16.41
C ASN A 188 6.43 -4.20 -15.57
N LEU A 189 6.82 -4.03 -14.31
CA LEU A 189 6.32 -2.97 -13.44
C LEU A 189 6.99 -1.61 -13.72
N GLY A 190 7.96 -1.57 -14.63
CA GLY A 190 8.77 -0.41 -14.99
C GLY A 190 9.67 0.08 -13.86
N MET A 191 9.96 -0.76 -12.86
CA MET A 191 10.81 -0.43 -11.70
C MET A 191 12.29 -0.41 -12.07
N ILE A 192 12.66 -1.21 -13.07
CA ILE A 192 13.97 -1.20 -13.70
C ILE A 192 13.80 -1.19 -15.21
N LYS A 193 14.84 -0.76 -15.92
CA LYS A 193 14.90 -0.79 -17.39
C LYS A 193 16.10 -1.61 -17.82
N GLU A 194 15.89 -2.58 -18.70
CA GLU A 194 16.99 -3.31 -19.32
C GLU A 194 17.75 -2.41 -20.31
N ILE A 195 19.07 -2.39 -20.18
CA ILE A 195 20.02 -1.60 -20.98
C ILE A 195 21.22 -2.45 -21.45
N THR A 196 21.02 -3.77 -21.54
CA THR A 196 22.00 -4.75 -22.02
C THR A 196 22.52 -4.37 -23.41
N TYR A 197 23.84 -4.26 -23.57
CA TYR A 197 24.50 -3.94 -24.85
C TYR A 197 25.56 -4.97 -25.25
N ASN A 198 25.85 -5.93 -24.37
CA ASN A 198 26.78 -7.03 -24.58
C ASN A 198 26.19 -8.31 -23.96
N ASN A 199 27.01 -9.33 -23.73
CA ASN A 199 26.55 -10.61 -23.18
C ASN A 199 26.25 -10.59 -21.67
N VAL A 200 26.40 -9.45 -21.00
CA VAL A 200 26.13 -9.29 -19.57
C VAL A 200 24.84 -8.52 -19.40
N ARG A 201 23.84 -9.13 -18.75
CA ARG A 201 22.56 -8.47 -18.48
C ARG A 201 22.80 -7.24 -17.61
N ARG A 202 22.31 -6.09 -18.09
CA ARG A 202 22.47 -4.80 -17.42
C ARG A 202 21.13 -4.10 -17.30
N PHE A 203 20.91 -3.50 -16.14
CA PHE A 203 19.69 -2.79 -15.84
C PHE A 203 19.98 -1.42 -15.25
N ARG A 204 19.01 -0.52 -15.43
CA ARG A 204 18.97 0.78 -14.79
C ARG A 204 17.76 0.87 -13.87
N LEU A 205 17.99 1.12 -12.59
CA LEU A 205 16.98 1.46 -11.59
C LEU A 205 16.21 2.72 -12.06
N GLN A 206 14.88 2.67 -11.98
CA GLN A 206 14.05 3.85 -12.20
C GLN A 206 13.84 4.58 -10.87
N GLU A 207 13.74 5.92 -10.89
CA GLU A 207 13.67 6.71 -9.66
C GLU A 207 12.51 6.31 -8.75
N LYS A 208 11.37 5.86 -9.28
CA LYS A 208 10.27 5.34 -8.43
C LYS A 208 10.67 4.13 -7.56
N LEU A 209 11.57 3.27 -8.03
CA LEU A 209 12.09 2.15 -7.24
C LEU A 209 13.16 2.64 -6.27
N VAL A 210 14.03 3.55 -6.71
CA VAL A 210 15.07 4.15 -5.85
C VAL A 210 14.42 4.87 -4.67
N ASP A 211 13.44 5.71 -4.93
CA ASP A 211 12.70 6.43 -3.91
C ASP A 211 11.97 5.48 -2.97
N TYR A 212 11.43 4.37 -3.49
CA TYR A 212 10.78 3.35 -2.67
C TYR A 212 11.76 2.66 -1.72
N LEU A 213 12.94 2.28 -2.23
CA LEU A 213 13.96 1.58 -1.45
C LEU A 213 14.67 2.50 -0.44
N THR A 214 14.71 3.81 -0.69
CA THR A 214 15.40 4.80 0.16
C THR A 214 14.49 5.60 1.09
N ALA A 215 13.17 5.39 1.04
CA ALA A 215 12.18 6.11 1.87
C ALA A 215 12.12 5.65 3.35
N ILE A 216 13.09 4.88 3.84
CA ILE A 216 13.13 4.30 5.20
C ILE A 216 14.19 5.01 6.04
#